data_AF-A0A7S0K5Q2-F1
#
_entry.id   AF-A0A7S0K5Q2-F1
#
_cell.length_a   1.000
_cell.length_b   1.000
_cell.length_c   1.000
_cell.angle_alpha   90.00
_cell.angle_beta   90.00
_cell.angle_gamma   90.00
#
_symmetry.space_group_name_H-M   'P 1'
#
loop_
_entity.id
_entity.type
_entity.pdbx_description
1 polymer ?
#
loop_
_entity_poly.entity_id
_entity_poly.type
_entity_poly.pdbx_seq_one_letter_code
_entity_poly.pdbx_strand_id
1 'polypeptide(L)'
;DGDGDGDGDVDVVVGADAAKAAVKRLADACEVVDALGGQCLADRVAAMVRKFLRPYSQAFGGDNAKGDGPGALANADRRFAWFRRTLREFESRYGPVLPSRWQVPRRLCNAFVDMTRADFEAE
;
A
#
# COMPACT_ATOMS: atom_id res chain seq x y z
N ASP A 1 -9.06 14.49 57.42
CA ASP A 1 -8.49 15.36 56.38
C ASP A 1 -8.06 14.50 55.22
N GLY A 2 -8.49 14.87 53.99
CA GLY A 2 -8.10 14.24 52.72
C GLY A 2 -6.59 14.38 52.49
N ASP A 3 -5.98 13.82 51.47
CA ASP A 3 -6.36 13.48 50.09
C ASP A 3 -5.37 12.36 49.69
N GLY A 4 -5.67 11.36 48.86
CA GLY A 4 -6.20 11.51 47.51
C GLY A 4 -5.07 11.59 46.47
N ASP A 5 -4.11 10.65 46.45
CA ASP A 5 -3.15 10.53 45.34
C ASP A 5 -3.64 9.48 44.33
N GLY A 6 -4.33 9.98 43.31
CA GLY A 6 -4.68 9.24 42.10
C GLY A 6 -3.59 9.43 41.05
N ASP A 7 -2.63 8.50 41.01
CA ASP A 7 -1.65 8.38 39.92
C ASP A 7 -2.36 7.77 38.70
N GLY A 8 -2.91 8.64 37.86
CA GLY A 8 -3.64 8.28 36.64
C GLY A 8 -2.82 8.56 35.39
N ASP A 9 -2.31 7.49 34.77
CA ASP A 9 -2.36 7.24 33.32
C ASP A 9 -2.16 8.46 32.36
N VAL A 10 -0.91 8.89 32.13
CA VAL A 10 -0.59 10.00 31.19
C VAL A 10 0.18 9.53 29.93
N ASP A 11 0.69 8.30 29.88
CA ASP A 11 1.63 7.89 28.83
C ASP A 11 0.98 7.46 27.49
N VAL A 12 -0.31 7.09 27.48
CA VAL A 12 -0.97 6.54 26.27
C VAL A 12 -1.40 7.64 25.27
N VAL A 13 -1.65 8.86 25.75
CA VAL A 13 -2.24 9.94 24.93
C VAL A 13 -1.18 10.61 24.04
N VAL A 14 0.06 10.77 24.53
CA VAL A 14 1.15 11.47 23.81
C VAL A 14 1.54 10.77 22.50
N GLY A 15 1.47 9.43 22.46
CA GLY A 15 1.80 8.65 21.26
C GLY A 15 0.80 8.84 20.11
N ALA A 16 -0.48 8.98 20.43
CA ALA A 16 -1.53 9.15 19.42
C ALA A 16 -1.45 10.51 18.72
N ASP A 17 -1.16 11.58 19.46
CA ASP A 17 -1.02 12.93 18.91
C ASP A 17 0.21 13.06 18.00
N ALA A 18 1.33 12.44 18.37
CA ALA A 18 2.53 12.40 17.53
C ALA A 18 2.27 11.71 16.18
N ALA A 19 1.55 10.59 16.20
CA ALA A 19 1.16 9.86 14.99
C ALA A 19 0.24 10.69 14.08
N LYS A 20 -0.76 11.37 14.66
CA LYS A 20 -1.67 12.27 13.92
C LYS A 20 -0.92 13.43 13.27
N ALA A 21 0.04 14.02 14.00
CA ALA A 21 0.88 15.09 13.45
C ALA A 21 1.78 14.58 12.32
N ALA A 22 2.30 13.35 12.39
CA ALA A 22 3.06 12.74 11.31
C ALA A 22 2.20 12.52 10.05
N VAL A 23 0.98 11.99 10.19
CA VAL A 23 0.01 11.82 9.09
C VAL A 23 -0.26 13.17 8.42
N LYS A 24 -0.49 14.23 9.19
CA LYS A 24 -0.69 15.58 8.65
C LYS A 24 0.50 16.07 7.84
N ARG A 25 1.73 15.95 8.38
CA ARG A 25 2.95 16.38 7.66
C ARG A 25 3.13 15.63 6.34
N LEU A 26 2.80 14.33 6.31
CA LEU A 26 2.84 13.55 5.09
C LEU A 26 1.78 14.00 4.07
N ALA A 27 0.57 14.33 4.54
CA ALA A 27 -0.50 14.85 3.68
C ALA A 27 -0.08 16.20 3.07
N ASP A 28 0.43 17.13 3.90
CA ASP A 28 0.94 18.43 3.45
C ASP A 28 2.07 18.26 2.40
N ALA A 29 2.97 17.29 2.60
CA ALA A 29 4.03 16.99 1.64
C ALA A 29 3.48 16.42 0.31
N CYS A 30 2.39 15.65 0.35
CA CYS A 30 1.75 15.16 -0.87
C CYS A 30 1.10 16.28 -1.67
N GLU A 31 0.55 17.30 -1.02
CA GLU A 31 0.04 18.50 -1.69
C GLU A 31 1.17 19.29 -2.38
N VAL A 32 2.37 19.35 -1.79
CA VAL A 32 3.55 19.93 -2.47
C VAL A 32 3.93 19.14 -3.72
N VAL A 33 3.95 17.81 -3.65
CA VAL A 33 4.23 16.95 -4.82
C VAL A 33 3.19 17.18 -5.92
N ASP A 34 1.92 17.34 -5.53
CA ASP A 34 0.84 17.60 -6.48
C ASP A 34 0.97 18.98 -7.12
N ALA A 35 1.35 20.01 -6.35
CA ALA A 35 1.60 21.36 -6.86
C ALA A 35 2.81 21.42 -7.81
N LEU A 36 3.84 20.59 -7.58
CA LEU A 36 4.95 20.42 -8.53
C LEU A 36 4.48 19.77 -9.84
N GLY A 37 3.49 18.89 -9.75
CA GLY A 37 2.82 18.28 -10.90
C GLY A 37 3.76 17.51 -11.84
N GLY A 38 3.25 17.25 -13.05
CA GLY A 38 4.02 16.67 -14.16
C GLY A 38 4.72 15.35 -13.83
N GLN A 39 6.02 15.29 -14.15
CA GLN A 39 6.84 14.09 -14.02
C GLN A 39 7.06 13.67 -12.55
N CYS A 40 7.14 14.63 -11.62
CA CYS A 40 7.39 14.33 -10.21
C CYS A 40 6.27 13.47 -9.62
N LEU A 41 5.02 13.87 -9.88
CA LEU A 41 3.84 13.10 -9.47
C LEU A 41 3.83 11.72 -10.14
N ALA A 42 4.08 11.66 -11.45
CA ALA A 42 4.10 10.41 -12.20
C ALA A 42 5.13 9.42 -11.63
N ASP A 43 6.35 9.89 -11.38
CA ASP A 43 7.44 9.09 -10.81
C ASP A 43 7.14 8.63 -9.39
N ARG A 44 6.56 9.51 -8.57
CA ARG A 44 6.17 9.18 -7.19
C ARG A 44 5.13 8.07 -7.17
N VAL A 45 4.09 8.21 -7.98
CA VAL A 45 3.02 7.21 -8.10
C VAL A 45 3.56 5.89 -8.67
N ALA A 46 4.40 5.95 -9.70
CA ALA A 46 5.05 4.76 -10.27
C ALA A 46 5.97 4.05 -9.27
N ALA A 47 6.73 4.80 -8.47
CA ALA A 47 7.55 4.24 -7.39
C ALA A 47 6.69 3.55 -6.32
N MET A 48 5.55 4.13 -5.95
CA MET A 48 4.61 3.49 -5.03
C MET A 48 4.05 2.18 -5.59
N VAL A 49 3.54 2.19 -6.82
CA VAL A 49 3.01 0.98 -7.47
C VAL A 49 4.07 -0.12 -7.51
N ARG A 50 5.30 0.20 -7.94
CA ARG A 50 6.43 -0.75 -7.94
C ARG A 50 6.73 -1.30 -6.56
N LYS A 51 6.73 -0.47 -5.52
CA LYS A 51 6.99 -0.90 -4.15
C LYS A 51 5.97 -1.93 -3.66
N PHE A 52 4.69 -1.69 -3.90
CA PHE A 52 3.60 -2.57 -3.46
C PHE A 52 3.51 -3.87 -4.26
N LEU A 53 3.89 -3.84 -5.54
CA LEU A 53 3.87 -5.03 -6.40
C LEU A 53 5.20 -5.80 -6.40
N ARG A 54 6.29 -5.26 -5.84
CA ARG A 54 7.57 -5.95 -5.73
C ARG A 54 7.46 -7.38 -5.15
N PRO A 55 6.68 -7.65 -4.09
CA PRO A 55 6.54 -9.00 -3.53
C PRO A 55 5.78 -9.99 -4.43
N TYR A 56 5.11 -9.52 -5.49
CA TYR A 56 4.32 -10.36 -6.38
C TYR A 56 5.17 -11.48 -7.02
N SER A 57 6.33 -11.12 -7.57
CA SER A 57 7.25 -12.07 -8.24
C SER A 57 7.69 -13.18 -7.29
N GLN A 58 7.97 -12.85 -6.03
CA GLN A 58 8.32 -13.84 -5.02
C GLN A 58 7.13 -14.74 -4.66
N ALA A 59 5.91 -14.20 -4.64
CA ALA A 59 4.72 -14.96 -4.24
C ALA A 59 4.25 -15.97 -5.31
N PHE A 60 4.53 -15.72 -6.58
CA PHE A 60 3.96 -16.47 -7.72
C PHE A 60 4.97 -16.92 -8.79
N GLY A 61 6.25 -16.54 -8.67
CA GLY A 61 7.32 -16.97 -9.56
C GLY A 61 8.13 -18.15 -9.01
N GLY A 62 8.85 -18.84 -9.91
CA GLY A 62 9.75 -19.95 -9.58
C GLY A 62 9.05 -21.04 -8.77
N ASP A 63 9.73 -21.52 -7.73
CA ASP A 63 9.27 -22.63 -6.86
C ASP A 63 8.00 -22.32 -6.05
N ASN A 64 7.58 -21.04 -5.98
CA ASN A 64 6.36 -20.62 -5.26
C ASN A 64 5.09 -20.69 -6.12
N ALA A 65 5.26 -20.88 -7.43
CA ALA A 65 4.16 -21.17 -8.34
C ALA A 65 3.58 -22.55 -8.02
N LYS A 66 2.25 -22.66 -8.01
CA LYS A 66 1.57 -23.96 -7.92
C LYS A 66 1.20 -24.44 -9.31
N GLY A 67 1.29 -25.75 -9.55
CA GLY A 67 0.92 -26.36 -10.83
C GLY A 67 2.04 -26.25 -11.87
N ASP A 68 1.65 -26.21 -13.14
CA ASP A 68 2.56 -26.30 -14.29
C ASP A 68 3.35 -25.01 -14.58
N GLY A 69 3.20 -23.98 -13.74
CA GLY A 69 4.00 -22.76 -13.84
C GLY A 69 3.33 -21.55 -13.18
N PRO A 70 3.94 -20.36 -13.30
CA PRO A 70 3.36 -19.12 -12.83
C PRO A 70 1.97 -18.86 -13.44
N GLY A 71 1.75 -19.20 -14.72
CA GLY A 71 0.47 -19.06 -15.42
C GLY A 71 -0.61 -20.07 -15.00
N ALA A 72 -0.30 -21.09 -14.21
CA ALA A 72 -1.28 -22.12 -13.90
C ALA A 72 -2.53 -21.56 -13.19
N LEU A 73 -3.72 -22.02 -13.60
CA LEU A 73 -5.02 -21.59 -13.06
C LEU A 73 -5.12 -21.75 -11.54
N ALA A 74 -4.41 -22.73 -10.95
CA ALA A 74 -4.31 -22.93 -9.51
C ALA A 74 -3.74 -21.71 -8.74
N ASN A 75 -3.05 -20.80 -9.44
CA ASN A 75 -2.54 -19.56 -8.87
C ASN A 75 -3.56 -18.41 -8.94
N ALA A 76 -4.63 -18.47 -9.75
CA ALA A 76 -5.56 -17.38 -9.95
C ALA A 76 -6.21 -16.89 -8.63
N ASP A 77 -6.82 -17.81 -7.87
CA ASP A 77 -7.46 -17.46 -6.59
C ASP A 77 -6.45 -16.90 -5.57
N ARG A 78 -5.23 -17.45 -5.55
CA ARG A 78 -4.15 -16.99 -4.67
C ARG A 78 -3.73 -15.56 -5.04
N ARG A 79 -3.63 -15.23 -6.32
CA ARG A 79 -3.29 -13.89 -6.82
C ARG A 79 -4.32 -12.86 -6.40
N PHE A 80 -5.60 -13.14 -6.60
CA PHE A 80 -6.66 -12.21 -6.18
C PHE A 80 -6.74 -12.07 -4.66
N ALA A 81 -6.58 -13.17 -3.90
CA ALA A 81 -6.55 -13.10 -2.45
C ALA A 81 -5.36 -12.27 -1.93
N TRP A 82 -4.18 -12.47 -2.53
CA TRP A 82 -2.98 -11.69 -2.23
C TRP A 82 -3.20 -10.21 -2.56
N PHE A 83 -3.66 -9.89 -3.76
CA PHE A 83 -3.84 -8.50 -4.21
C PHE A 83 -4.86 -7.75 -3.36
N ARG A 84 -5.97 -8.38 -2.97
CA ARG A 84 -6.94 -7.78 -2.03
C ARG A 84 -6.32 -7.46 -0.68
N ARG A 85 -5.38 -8.27 -0.17
CA ARG A 85 -4.64 -7.95 1.07
C ARG A 85 -3.70 -6.77 0.86
N THR A 86 -2.94 -6.78 -0.24
CA THR A 86 -2.05 -5.68 -0.62
C THR A 86 -2.79 -4.35 -0.75
N LEU A 87 -3.99 -4.36 -1.34
CA LEU A 87 -4.81 -3.16 -1.50
C LEU A 87 -5.33 -2.64 -0.15
N ARG A 88 -5.78 -3.53 0.75
CA ARG A 88 -6.17 -3.13 2.10
C ARG A 88 -5.01 -2.56 2.91
N GLU A 89 -3.81 -3.14 2.78
CA GLU A 89 -2.61 -2.59 3.41
C GLU A 89 -2.29 -1.18 2.88
N PHE A 90 -2.41 -0.99 1.57
CA PHE A 90 -2.27 0.32 0.95
C PHE A 90 -3.29 1.33 1.51
N GLU A 91 -4.58 0.99 1.50
CA GLU A 91 -5.66 1.87 1.95
C GLU A 91 -5.52 2.24 3.43
N SER A 92 -5.20 1.26 4.28
CA SER A 92 -4.97 1.49 5.71
C SER A 92 -3.81 2.45 5.96
N ARG A 93 -2.70 2.28 5.21
CA ARG A 93 -1.47 3.04 5.45
C ARG A 93 -1.45 4.41 4.78
N TYR A 94 -2.07 4.54 3.61
CA TYR A 94 -1.93 5.71 2.75
C TYR A 94 -3.26 6.40 2.42
N GLY A 95 -4.41 5.77 2.69
CA GLY A 95 -5.73 6.37 2.49
C GLY A 95 -5.92 7.73 3.18
N PRO A 96 -5.46 7.93 4.43
CA PRO A 96 -5.57 9.23 5.12
C PRO A 96 -4.60 10.31 4.63
N VAL A 97 -3.62 9.95 3.80
CA VAL A 97 -2.46 10.80 3.46
C VAL A 97 -2.48 11.23 2.00
N LEU A 98 -2.82 10.31 1.10
CA LEU A 98 -2.69 10.52 -0.33
C LEU A 98 -3.93 11.22 -0.91
N PRO A 99 -3.75 12.20 -1.80
CA PRO A 99 -4.84 12.76 -2.56
C PRO A 99 -5.57 11.70 -3.40
N SER A 100 -6.90 11.68 -3.33
CA SER A 100 -7.75 10.76 -4.10
C SER A 100 -7.54 10.88 -5.61
N ARG A 101 -7.24 12.09 -6.09
CA ARG A 101 -6.95 12.41 -7.50
C ARG A 101 -5.74 11.68 -8.08
N TRP A 102 -4.82 11.18 -7.24
CA TRP A 102 -3.67 10.38 -7.71
C TRP A 102 -4.08 9.00 -8.24
N GLN A 103 -5.26 8.51 -7.82
CA GLN A 103 -5.85 7.23 -8.26
C GLN A 103 -4.87 6.04 -8.13
N VAL A 104 -4.06 6.02 -7.06
CA VAL A 104 -3.06 4.97 -6.85
C VAL A 104 -3.68 3.56 -6.77
N PRO A 105 -4.84 3.32 -6.11
CA PRO A 105 -5.55 2.04 -6.16
C PRO A 105 -5.81 1.53 -7.57
N ARG A 106 -6.32 2.41 -8.45
CA ARG A 106 -6.59 2.07 -9.85
C ARG A 106 -5.32 1.67 -10.59
N ARG A 107 -4.22 2.39 -10.36
CA ARG A 107 -2.92 2.09 -10.99
C ARG A 107 -2.31 0.79 -10.46
N LEU A 108 -2.49 0.48 -9.19
CA LEU A 108 -2.14 -0.83 -8.61
C LEU A 108 -2.92 -1.96 -9.30
N CYS A 109 -4.24 -1.80 -9.49
CA CYS A 109 -5.07 -2.78 -10.18
C CYS A 109 -4.59 -3.02 -11.61
N ASN A 110 -4.35 -1.96 -12.38
CA ASN A 110 -3.88 -2.08 -13.75
C ASN A 110 -2.55 -2.84 -13.82
N ALA A 111 -1.56 -2.41 -13.04
CA ALA A 111 -0.24 -3.04 -13.04
C ALA A 111 -0.29 -4.51 -12.56
N PHE A 112 -1.15 -4.82 -11.58
CA PHE A 112 -1.36 -6.21 -11.14
C PHE A 112 -1.95 -7.09 -12.25
N VAL A 113 -2.94 -6.58 -12.98
CA VAL A 113 -3.55 -7.29 -14.12
C VAL A 113 -2.52 -7.49 -15.22
N ASP A 114 -1.70 -6.49 -15.54
CA ASP A 114 -0.65 -6.59 -16.55
C ASP A 114 0.39 -7.65 -16.19
N MET A 115 0.86 -7.69 -14.94
CA MET A 115 1.78 -8.73 -14.47
C MET A 115 1.13 -10.12 -14.50
N THR A 116 -0.12 -10.22 -14.07
CA THR A 116 -0.88 -11.47 -14.05
C THR A 116 -1.07 -12.01 -15.47
N ARG A 117 -1.40 -11.13 -16.42
CA ARG A 117 -1.53 -11.45 -17.84
C ARG A 117 -0.22 -11.95 -18.42
N ALA A 118 0.89 -11.26 -18.17
CA ALA A 118 2.21 -11.66 -18.65
C ALA A 118 2.58 -13.07 -18.18
N ASP A 119 2.24 -13.44 -16.94
CA ASP A 119 2.49 -14.79 -16.44
C ASP A 119 1.63 -15.87 -17.14
N PHE A 120 0.41 -15.53 -17.57
CA PHE A 120 -0.45 -16.44 -18.34
C PHE A 120 -0.03 -16.55 -19.82
N GLU A 121 0.60 -15.50 -20.37
CA GLU A 121 1.11 -15.49 -21.75
C GLU A 121 2.50 -16.12 -21.89
N ALA A 122 3.24 -16.24 -20.77
CA ALA A 122 4.58 -16.84 -20.72
C ALA A 122 4.56 -18.38 -20.56
N GLU A 123 3.37 -18.98 -20.50
CA GLU A 123 3.11 -20.43 -20.46
C GLU A 123 2.87 -20.98 -21.87
#